data_AF-A0A2D0S3X7-F1
#
_entry.id   AF-A0A2D0S3X7-F1
#
_cell.length_a   1.000
_cell.length_b   1.000
_cell.length_c   1.000
_cell.angle_alpha   90.00
_cell.angle_beta   90.00
_cell.angle_gamma   90.00
#
_symmetry.space_group_name_H-M   'P 1'
#
loop_
_entity.id
_entity.type
_entity.pdbx_description
1 polymer ?
#
loop_
_entity_poly.entity_id
_entity_poly.type
_entity_poly.pdbx_seq_one_letter_code
_entity_poly.pdbx_strand_id
1 'polypeptide(L)'
;MSKQAKIVKDFLQPDLNKGNYVLKIRDVVSIHRQSQIALKKMDGYSFRVGTLEDTLYKDKPDMLEEWEQFYLKEEMKMEVIGVLEEFPCDSLNAELVLMVCENGKVFAYEDEHMHLVAKSLKELFDHGLQFPGIKRYYRGQAFEHMRDAQWDRVKKSAKMVAPKKQDQDLVDRMEESFLINLDIIVERLQSEPCRISSNVERHGGNRRRNTPRKSPTWSTQFNMGKDDCVKAMPKRPRDLCIPVHVNT
;
A
#
# COMPACT_ATOMS: atom_id res chain seq x y z
N MET A 1 -41.23 -5.82 -2.07
CA MET A 1 -40.00 -5.31 -1.42
C MET A 1 -39.16 -4.60 -2.47
N SER A 2 -38.58 -3.43 -2.15
CA SER A 2 -37.63 -2.75 -3.04
C SER A 2 -36.39 -3.62 -3.30
N LYS A 3 -35.73 -3.47 -4.46
CA LYS A 3 -34.45 -4.16 -4.78
C LYS A 3 -33.42 -3.96 -3.68
N GLN A 4 -33.26 -2.72 -3.21
CA GLN A 4 -32.36 -2.39 -2.10
C GLN A 4 -32.72 -3.12 -0.80
N ALA A 5 -34.01 -3.18 -0.45
CA ALA A 5 -34.45 -3.87 0.76
C ALA A 5 -34.16 -5.38 0.71
N LYS A 6 -34.22 -6.00 -0.48
CA LYS A 6 -33.82 -7.40 -0.68
C LYS A 6 -32.32 -7.59 -0.46
N ILE A 7 -31.49 -6.75 -1.09
CA ILE A 7 -30.03 -6.80 -0.96
C ILE A 7 -29.62 -6.67 0.51
N VAL A 8 -30.13 -5.63 1.20
CA VAL A 8 -29.85 -5.41 2.63
C VAL A 8 -30.29 -6.60 3.46
N LYS A 9 -31.48 -7.16 3.20
CA LYS A 9 -31.96 -8.36 3.91
C LYS A 9 -31.04 -9.55 3.70
N ASP A 10 -30.51 -9.75 2.50
CA ASP A 10 -29.61 -10.87 2.19
C ASP A 10 -28.25 -10.70 2.91
N PHE A 11 -27.70 -9.49 2.99
CA PHE A 11 -26.49 -9.21 3.78
C PHE A 11 -26.68 -9.42 5.30
N LEU A 12 -27.90 -9.28 5.81
CA LEU A 12 -28.21 -9.46 7.24
C LEU A 12 -28.62 -10.89 7.62
N GLN A 13 -28.74 -11.81 6.65
CA GLN A 13 -29.10 -13.21 6.91
C GLN A 13 -27.96 -14.06 7.51
N PRO A 14 -26.69 -13.90 7.10
CA PRO A 14 -25.60 -14.71 7.63
C PRO A 14 -25.41 -14.53 9.15
N ASP A 15 -25.40 -15.65 9.86
CA ASP A 15 -25.17 -15.70 11.32
C ASP A 15 -23.68 -15.77 11.63
N LEU A 16 -23.19 -14.81 12.41
CA LEU A 16 -21.81 -14.71 12.88
C LEU A 16 -21.36 -15.95 13.66
N ASN A 17 -22.27 -16.64 14.35
CA ASN A 17 -21.92 -17.77 15.22
C ASN A 17 -21.64 -19.07 14.46
N LYS A 18 -21.87 -19.12 13.13
CA LYS A 18 -21.82 -20.37 12.35
C LYS A 18 -20.46 -20.68 11.73
N GLY A 19 -19.39 -19.96 12.07
CA GLY A 19 -18.00 -20.22 11.61
C GLY A 19 -17.75 -20.06 10.10
N ASN A 20 -18.81 -19.92 9.30
CA ASN A 20 -18.78 -19.71 7.84
C ASN A 20 -19.37 -18.37 7.43
N TYR A 21 -19.34 -17.39 8.34
CA TYR A 21 -19.94 -16.07 8.12
C TYR A 21 -19.36 -15.36 6.88
N VAL A 22 -18.04 -15.26 6.78
CA VAL A 22 -17.34 -14.59 5.67
C VAL A 22 -17.68 -15.25 4.32
N LEU A 23 -17.71 -16.59 4.26
CA LEU A 23 -18.08 -17.33 3.05
C LEU A 23 -19.53 -17.04 2.61
N LYS A 24 -20.47 -16.99 3.56
CA LYS A 24 -21.85 -16.62 3.25
C LYS A 24 -21.98 -15.18 2.78
N ILE A 25 -21.19 -14.26 3.34
CA ILE A 25 -21.16 -12.88 2.83
C ILE A 25 -20.64 -12.86 1.40
N ARG A 26 -19.58 -13.61 1.08
CA ARG A 26 -19.08 -13.75 -0.30
C ARG A 26 -20.16 -14.22 -1.26
N ASP A 27 -20.96 -15.20 -0.86
CA ASP A 27 -22.10 -15.68 -1.67
C ASP A 27 -23.11 -14.54 -1.92
N VAL A 28 -23.44 -13.76 -0.89
CA VAL A 28 -24.33 -12.59 -1.01
C VAL A 28 -23.75 -11.52 -1.93
N VAL A 29 -22.46 -11.19 -1.79
CA VAL A 29 -21.75 -10.24 -2.67
C VAL A 29 -21.80 -10.71 -4.11
N SER A 30 -21.57 -12.00 -4.35
CA SER A 30 -21.61 -12.60 -5.69
C SER A 30 -23.01 -12.53 -6.31
N ILE A 31 -24.06 -12.80 -5.52
CA ILE A 31 -25.47 -12.72 -5.97
C ILE A 31 -25.85 -11.30 -6.37
N HIS A 32 -25.36 -10.30 -5.64
CA HIS A 32 -25.74 -8.89 -5.82
C HIS A 32 -24.66 -8.03 -6.48
N ARG A 33 -23.63 -8.64 -7.06
CA ARG A 33 -22.49 -7.97 -7.71
C ARG A 33 -22.98 -6.89 -8.68
N GLN A 34 -22.32 -5.73 -8.68
CA GLN A 34 -22.65 -4.54 -9.48
C GLN A 34 -23.98 -3.87 -9.12
N SER A 35 -24.71 -4.34 -8.10
CA SER A 35 -25.90 -3.62 -7.63
C SER A 35 -25.50 -2.40 -6.81
N GLN A 36 -26.09 -1.25 -7.13
CA GLN A 36 -25.98 -0.04 -6.33
C GLN A 36 -27.04 -0.01 -5.23
N ILE A 37 -26.63 0.37 -4.03
CA ILE A 37 -27.51 0.65 -2.90
C ILE A 37 -27.12 1.97 -2.25
N ALA A 38 -28.11 2.73 -1.78
CA ALA A 38 -27.87 3.94 -1.02
C ALA A 38 -27.64 3.59 0.46
N LEU A 39 -26.53 4.05 1.04
CA LEU A 39 -26.31 3.98 2.48
C LEU A 39 -27.00 5.16 3.16
N LYS A 40 -27.59 4.94 4.34
CA LYS A 40 -28.21 6.04 5.10
C LYS A 40 -27.15 7.09 5.47
N LYS A 41 -27.56 8.36 5.56
CA LYS A 41 -26.70 9.51 5.92
C LYS A 41 -25.48 9.73 5.01
N MET A 42 -25.49 9.14 3.81
CA MET A 42 -24.45 9.29 2.79
C MET A 42 -25.13 9.79 1.52
N ASP A 43 -25.77 10.96 1.62
CA ASP A 43 -26.49 11.56 0.50
C ASP A 43 -25.49 11.97 -0.58
N GLY A 44 -25.72 11.52 -1.81
CA GLY A 44 -24.87 11.84 -2.96
C GLY A 44 -23.81 10.79 -3.31
N TYR A 45 -23.60 9.76 -2.48
CA TYR A 45 -22.65 8.68 -2.76
C TYR A 45 -23.37 7.34 -3.02
N SER A 46 -22.93 6.60 -4.04
CA SER A 46 -23.42 5.26 -4.34
C SER A 46 -22.50 4.20 -3.76
N PHE A 47 -23.06 3.27 -2.98
CA PHE A 47 -22.35 2.05 -2.61
C PHE A 47 -22.65 0.97 -3.64
N ARG A 48 -21.63 0.58 -4.40
CA ARG A 48 -21.70 -0.51 -5.39
C ARG A 48 -21.19 -1.79 -4.76
N VAL A 49 -22.06 -2.81 -4.69
CA VAL A 49 -21.70 -4.15 -4.24
C VAL A 49 -20.72 -4.77 -5.23
N GLY A 50 -19.64 -5.36 -4.73
CA GLY A 50 -18.60 -5.95 -5.57
C GLY A 50 -17.54 -6.69 -4.76
N THR A 51 -16.76 -7.51 -5.47
CA THR A 51 -15.60 -8.23 -4.91
C THR A 51 -14.33 -7.39 -5.07
N LEU A 52 -13.18 -7.91 -4.65
CA LEU A 52 -11.87 -7.27 -4.86
C LEU A 52 -11.62 -6.92 -6.34
N GLU A 53 -12.06 -7.77 -7.27
CA GLU A 53 -11.94 -7.57 -8.72
C GLU A 53 -12.72 -6.36 -9.24
N ASP A 54 -13.72 -5.90 -8.49
CA ASP A 54 -14.57 -4.76 -8.84
C ASP A 54 -14.05 -3.43 -8.28
N THR A 55 -12.82 -3.44 -7.73
CA THR A 55 -12.15 -2.29 -7.12
C THR A 55 -10.91 -1.87 -7.92
N LEU A 56 -10.32 -0.72 -7.58
CA LEU A 56 -9.01 -0.32 -8.10
C LEU A 56 -7.85 -1.30 -7.78
N TYR A 57 -8.06 -2.26 -6.87
CA TYR A 57 -7.07 -3.27 -6.47
C TYR A 57 -7.21 -4.60 -7.24
N LYS A 58 -8.00 -4.66 -8.31
CA LYS A 58 -8.23 -5.89 -9.10
C LYS A 58 -6.95 -6.60 -9.56
N ASP A 59 -5.90 -5.85 -9.86
CA ASP A 59 -4.61 -6.37 -10.36
C ASP A 59 -3.63 -6.69 -9.21
N LYS A 60 -4.10 -6.61 -7.96
CA LYS A 60 -3.33 -6.87 -6.74
C LYS A 60 -4.08 -7.87 -5.84
N PRO A 61 -4.15 -9.16 -6.21
CA PRO A 61 -4.90 -10.16 -5.45
C PRO A 61 -4.41 -10.32 -4.00
N ASP A 62 -3.12 -10.04 -3.76
CA ASP A 62 -2.49 -10.13 -2.44
C ASP A 62 -2.94 -9.00 -1.47
N MET A 63 -3.65 -7.98 -1.96
CA MET A 63 -4.13 -6.87 -1.11
C MET A 63 -5.08 -7.35 -0.01
N LEU A 64 -5.94 -8.34 -0.31
CA LEU A 64 -6.83 -8.87 0.71
C LEU A 64 -6.04 -9.59 1.81
N GLU A 65 -5.05 -10.42 1.43
CA GLU A 65 -4.16 -11.06 2.39
C GLU A 65 -3.40 -10.01 3.23
N GLU A 66 -3.00 -8.91 2.60
CA GLU A 66 -2.35 -7.78 3.27
C GLU A 66 -3.24 -7.17 4.38
N TRP A 67 -4.51 -6.90 4.05
CA TRP A 67 -5.49 -6.35 4.99
C TRP A 67 -5.80 -7.32 6.15
N GLU A 68 -5.88 -8.62 5.85
CA GLU A 68 -6.10 -9.66 6.85
C GLU A 68 -4.95 -9.78 7.86
N GLN A 69 -3.70 -9.52 7.44
CA GLN A 69 -2.50 -9.82 8.24
C GLN A 69 -1.85 -8.62 8.93
N PHE A 70 -1.79 -7.46 8.28
CA PHE A 70 -0.84 -6.41 8.71
C PHE A 70 -1.44 -5.21 9.41
N TYR A 71 -2.76 -5.11 9.49
CA TYR A 71 -3.43 -3.93 10.06
C TYR A 71 -3.96 -4.18 11.48
N LEU A 72 -4.50 -5.37 11.74
CA LEU A 72 -5.04 -5.73 13.05
C LEU A 72 -4.05 -6.55 13.85
N LYS A 73 -4.14 -6.45 15.19
CA LYS A 73 -3.27 -7.20 16.11
C LYS A 73 -3.35 -8.72 15.91
N GLU A 74 -4.53 -9.22 15.60
CA GLU A 74 -4.78 -10.62 15.28
C GLU A 74 -5.12 -10.71 13.79
N GLU A 75 -4.60 -11.74 13.12
CA GLU A 75 -5.02 -12.04 11.75
C GLU A 75 -6.52 -12.33 11.74
N MET A 76 -7.25 -11.69 10.84
CA MET A 76 -8.70 -11.87 10.74
C MET A 76 -9.12 -12.00 9.30
N LYS A 77 -9.98 -12.98 9.01
CA LYS A 77 -10.54 -13.14 7.66
C LYS A 77 -11.47 -11.99 7.29
N MET A 78 -11.34 -11.53 6.05
CA MET A 78 -12.09 -10.40 5.52
C MET A 78 -12.71 -10.74 4.16
N GLU A 79 -13.83 -10.10 3.85
CA GLU A 79 -14.45 -10.15 2.53
C GLU A 79 -14.78 -8.73 2.07
N VAL A 80 -14.34 -8.38 0.85
CA VAL A 80 -14.74 -7.13 0.20
C VAL A 80 -16.23 -7.21 -0.12
N ILE A 81 -16.99 -6.22 0.35
CA ILE A 81 -18.43 -6.15 0.12
C ILE A 81 -18.81 -5.13 -0.96
N GLY A 82 -17.89 -4.25 -1.34
CA GLY A 82 -18.07 -3.30 -2.42
C GLY A 82 -17.24 -2.03 -2.25
N VAL A 83 -17.60 -1.01 -3.02
CA VAL A 83 -16.95 0.31 -3.01
C VAL A 83 -17.97 1.42 -2.86
N LEU A 84 -17.62 2.45 -2.11
CA LEU A 84 -18.32 3.73 -2.14
C LEU A 84 -17.69 4.58 -3.23
N GLU A 85 -18.48 4.94 -4.24
CA GLU A 85 -18.03 5.66 -5.42
C GLU A 85 -18.09 7.18 -5.20
N GLU A 86 -17.20 7.92 -5.88
CA GLU A 86 -17.12 9.39 -5.84
C GLU A 86 -16.93 9.97 -4.43
N PHE A 87 -16.41 9.18 -3.50
CA PHE A 87 -16.26 9.56 -2.11
C PHE A 87 -15.00 10.43 -1.90
N PRO A 88 -15.08 11.58 -1.21
CA PRO A 88 -13.94 12.48 -0.98
C PRO A 88 -12.97 11.86 0.03
N CYS A 89 -12.12 10.97 -0.48
CA CYS A 89 -11.05 10.30 0.24
C CYS A 89 -9.74 10.47 -0.52
N ASP A 90 -8.62 10.18 0.14
CA ASP A 90 -7.28 10.29 -0.42
C ASP A 90 -6.96 9.16 -1.44
N SER A 91 -7.96 8.37 -1.84
CA SER A 91 -7.86 7.32 -2.85
C SER A 91 -7.80 7.88 -4.27
N LEU A 92 -6.93 7.32 -5.11
CA LEU A 92 -6.66 7.77 -6.50
C LEU A 92 -7.91 7.90 -7.38
N ASN A 93 -8.96 7.10 -7.13
CA ASN A 93 -10.20 7.08 -7.91
C ASN A 93 -11.41 7.60 -7.13
N ALA A 94 -11.22 8.22 -5.95
CA ALA A 94 -12.31 8.54 -5.04
C ALA A 94 -13.19 7.30 -4.69
N GLU A 95 -12.57 6.11 -4.70
CA GLU A 95 -13.22 4.85 -4.33
C GLU A 95 -12.76 4.45 -2.92
N LEU A 96 -13.72 4.35 -2.01
CA LEU A 96 -13.50 3.83 -0.67
C LEU A 96 -13.94 2.36 -0.60
N VAL A 97 -13.00 1.43 -0.45
CA VAL A 97 -13.28 0.00 -0.42
C VAL A 97 -13.85 -0.38 0.94
N LEU A 98 -15.01 -1.04 0.95
CA LEU A 98 -15.62 -1.58 2.16
C LEU A 98 -15.46 -3.09 2.24
N MET A 99 -15.13 -3.56 3.44
CA MET A 99 -14.95 -4.97 3.74
C MET A 99 -15.58 -5.34 5.07
N VAL A 100 -16.02 -6.58 5.19
CA VAL A 100 -16.50 -7.14 6.45
C VAL A 100 -15.49 -8.15 6.98
N CYS A 101 -15.25 -8.10 8.28
CA CYS A 101 -14.37 -9.00 8.99
C CYS A 101 -15.17 -10.18 9.57
N GLU A 102 -14.53 -11.30 9.87
CA GLU A 102 -15.18 -12.50 10.42
C GLU A 102 -15.90 -12.28 11.75
N ASN A 103 -15.49 -11.26 12.51
CA ASN A 103 -16.14 -10.81 13.73
C ASN A 103 -17.37 -9.89 13.48
N GLY A 104 -17.74 -9.68 12.22
CA GLY A 104 -18.90 -8.89 11.79
C GLY A 104 -18.65 -7.40 11.64
N LYS A 105 -17.50 -6.88 12.08
CA LYS A 105 -17.16 -5.46 11.94
C LYS A 105 -16.92 -5.10 10.47
N VAL A 106 -17.26 -3.86 10.13
CA VAL A 106 -17.05 -3.32 8.78
C VAL A 106 -15.89 -2.35 8.81
N PHE A 107 -14.96 -2.56 7.89
CA PHE A 107 -13.81 -1.71 7.69
C PHE A 107 -13.86 -1.01 6.33
N ALA A 108 -13.24 0.15 6.25
CA ALA A 108 -12.98 0.85 5.01
C ALA A 108 -11.47 0.98 4.79
N TYR A 109 -11.01 0.85 3.55
CA TYR A 109 -9.60 1.02 3.20
C TYR A 109 -9.39 2.30 2.37
N GLU A 110 -8.51 3.18 2.85
CA GLU A 110 -8.09 4.44 2.23
C GLU A 110 -6.56 4.55 2.36
N ASP A 111 -5.84 4.65 1.24
CA ASP A 111 -4.41 5.00 1.16
C ASP A 111 -3.53 4.53 2.33
N GLU A 112 -3.28 3.21 2.43
CA GLU A 112 -2.50 2.54 3.49
C GLU A 112 -3.09 2.59 4.91
N HIS A 113 -4.34 3.04 5.04
CA HIS A 113 -5.08 3.06 6.28
C HIS A 113 -6.35 2.23 6.21
N MET A 114 -6.63 1.53 7.32
CA MET A 114 -7.86 0.78 7.50
C MET A 114 -8.67 1.39 8.64
N HIS A 115 -9.94 1.69 8.36
CA HIS A 115 -10.82 2.44 9.24
C HIS A 115 -11.95 1.52 9.70
N LEU A 116 -12.13 1.34 11.00
CA LEU A 116 -13.33 0.69 11.54
C LEU A 116 -14.51 1.63 11.38
N VAL A 117 -15.39 1.37 10.42
CA VAL A 117 -16.45 2.31 10.02
C VAL A 117 -17.85 1.95 10.56
N ALA A 118 -18.05 0.69 10.92
CA ALA A 118 -19.24 0.23 11.64
C ALA A 118 -18.92 -1.05 12.44
N LYS A 119 -19.61 -1.28 13.56
CA LYS A 119 -19.42 -2.49 14.39
C LYS A 119 -20.18 -3.70 13.84
N SER A 120 -21.09 -3.50 12.89
CA SER A 120 -21.81 -4.56 12.19
C SER A 120 -22.35 -4.08 10.83
N LEU A 121 -22.68 -5.01 9.93
CA LEU A 121 -23.44 -4.70 8.70
C LEU A 121 -24.79 -4.05 9.00
N LYS A 122 -25.46 -4.47 10.09
CA LYS A 122 -26.71 -3.85 10.53
C LYS A 122 -26.52 -2.37 10.83
N GLU A 123 -25.48 -2.03 11.57
CA GLU A 123 -25.15 -0.63 11.88
C GLU A 123 -24.81 0.17 10.62
N LEU A 124 -24.04 -0.41 9.69
CA LEU A 124 -23.74 0.20 8.39
C LEU A 124 -25.02 0.57 7.62
N PHE A 125 -25.97 -0.35 7.50
CA PHE A 125 -27.20 -0.10 6.75
C PHE A 125 -28.22 0.77 7.51
N ASP A 126 -28.24 0.73 8.84
CA ASP A 126 -29.19 1.49 9.66
C ASP A 126 -28.76 2.92 9.96
N HIS A 127 -27.46 3.17 10.06
CA HIS A 127 -26.90 4.45 10.49
C HIS A 127 -25.95 5.08 9.48
N GLY A 128 -25.55 4.33 8.45
CA GLY A 128 -24.56 4.77 7.49
C GLY A 128 -23.14 4.41 7.89
N LEU A 129 -22.20 4.99 7.17
CA LEU A 129 -20.77 4.81 7.38
C LEU A 129 -20.22 5.97 8.22
N GLN A 130 -19.45 5.66 9.27
CA GLN A 130 -18.72 6.67 10.04
C GLN A 130 -17.32 6.81 9.44
N PHE A 131 -17.00 7.96 8.83
CA PHE A 131 -15.69 8.28 8.28
C PHE A 131 -15.07 9.49 9.00
N PRO A 132 -13.76 9.52 9.33
CA PRO A 132 -12.69 8.55 9.07
C PRO A 132 -12.66 7.35 10.04
N GLY A 133 -13.82 6.85 10.50
CA GLY A 133 -13.92 5.64 11.32
C GLY A 133 -13.93 5.89 12.83
N ILE A 134 -14.41 4.89 13.58
CA ILE A 134 -14.37 4.79 15.04
C ILE A 134 -12.93 4.59 15.53
N LYS A 135 -12.15 3.83 14.76
CA LYS A 135 -10.73 3.55 14.98
C LYS A 135 -10.03 3.51 13.62
N ARG A 136 -8.77 3.92 13.60
CA ARG A 136 -7.89 3.88 12.43
C ARG A 136 -6.72 2.95 12.72
N TYR A 137 -6.35 2.18 11.71
CA TYR A 137 -5.20 1.29 11.71
C TYR A 137 -4.28 1.65 10.55
N TYR A 138 -2.97 1.48 10.76
CA TYR A 138 -1.97 1.69 9.71
C TYR A 138 -1.27 0.39 9.39
N ARG A 139 -0.70 0.30 8.19
CA ARG A 139 0.02 -0.89 7.73
C ARG A 139 1.19 -1.25 8.66
N GLY A 140 1.23 -2.48 9.14
CA GLY A 140 2.26 -2.99 10.05
C GLY A 140 1.95 -2.79 11.53
N GLN A 141 0.82 -2.15 11.87
CA GLN A 141 0.40 -1.95 13.25
C GLN A 141 0.22 -3.28 14.01
N ALA A 142 -0.10 -4.37 13.30
CA ALA A 142 -0.16 -5.72 13.84
C ALA A 142 1.09 -6.11 14.65
N PHE A 143 2.24 -5.53 14.32
CA PHE A 143 3.54 -5.89 14.88
C PHE A 143 4.07 -4.93 15.95
N GLU A 144 3.35 -3.87 16.32
CA GLU A 144 3.79 -2.88 17.32
C GLU A 144 4.22 -3.53 18.65
N HIS A 145 3.59 -4.65 19.02
CA HIS A 145 3.83 -5.36 20.27
C HIS A 145 4.69 -6.63 20.11
N MET A 146 5.28 -6.85 18.94
CA MET A 146 6.16 -8.01 18.71
C MET A 146 7.50 -7.79 19.42
N ARG A 147 7.91 -8.76 20.25
CA ARG A 147 9.18 -8.72 21.00
C ARG A 147 10.37 -9.17 20.14
N ASP A 148 11.59 -8.77 20.52
CA ASP A 148 12.84 -9.12 19.80
C ASP A 148 12.99 -10.62 19.55
N ALA A 149 12.72 -11.46 20.56
CA ALA A 149 12.78 -12.91 20.41
C ALA A 149 11.79 -13.45 19.36
N GLN A 150 10.64 -12.78 19.17
CA GLN A 150 9.67 -13.14 18.14
C GLN A 150 10.17 -12.69 16.75
N TRP A 151 10.73 -11.49 16.65
CA TRP A 151 11.37 -11.01 15.43
C TRP A 151 12.54 -11.89 14.99
N ASP A 152 13.36 -12.35 15.92
CA ASP A 152 14.49 -13.23 15.61
C ASP A 152 14.03 -14.60 15.10
N ARG A 153 12.89 -15.11 15.59
CA ARG A 153 12.26 -16.31 15.03
C ARG A 153 11.79 -16.08 13.60
N VAL A 154 11.17 -14.94 13.31
CA VAL A 154 10.75 -14.57 11.95
C VAL A 154 11.96 -14.46 11.00
N LYS A 155 13.03 -13.77 11.42
CA LYS A 155 14.27 -13.63 10.64
C LYS A 155 14.95 -14.97 10.32
N LYS A 156 14.83 -15.95 11.22
CA LYS A 156 15.38 -17.31 11.04
C LYS A 156 14.44 -18.25 10.28
N SER A 157 13.22 -17.82 9.96
CA SER A 157 12.27 -18.65 9.21
C SER A 157 12.75 -18.88 7.77
N ALA A 158 12.42 -20.05 7.21
CA ALA A 158 12.79 -20.38 5.82
C ALA A 158 12.28 -19.33 4.81
N LYS A 159 11.11 -18.75 5.08
CA LYS A 159 10.51 -17.65 4.29
C LYS A 159 11.41 -16.41 4.20
N MET A 160 12.20 -16.11 5.23
CA MET A 160 13.12 -14.96 5.25
C MET A 160 14.54 -15.34 4.87
N VAL A 161 15.01 -16.52 5.28
CA VAL A 161 16.41 -16.95 5.09
C VAL A 161 16.73 -17.22 3.62
N ALA A 162 15.84 -17.92 2.90
CA ALA A 162 16.13 -18.28 1.51
C ALA A 162 16.18 -17.06 0.58
N PRO A 163 15.20 -16.12 0.60
CA PRO A 163 15.30 -14.89 -0.19
C PRO A 163 16.49 -14.03 0.20
N LYS A 164 16.75 -13.87 1.51
CA LYS A 164 17.91 -13.08 1.97
C LYS A 164 19.25 -13.64 1.47
N LYS A 165 19.37 -14.96 1.40
CA LYS A 165 20.56 -15.60 0.82
C LYS A 165 20.65 -15.37 -0.69
N GLN A 166 19.54 -15.48 -1.41
CA GLN A 166 19.50 -15.19 -2.85
C GLN A 166 19.89 -13.74 -3.16
N ASP A 167 19.39 -12.79 -2.36
CA ASP A 167 19.74 -11.38 -2.48
C ASP A 167 21.24 -11.17 -2.21
N GLN A 168 21.78 -11.80 -1.16
CA GLN A 168 23.21 -11.72 -0.85
C GLN A 168 24.06 -12.31 -1.99
N ASP A 169 23.73 -13.51 -2.47
CA ASP A 169 24.44 -14.15 -3.58
C ASP A 169 24.37 -13.30 -4.87
N LEU A 170 23.28 -12.58 -5.10
CA LEU A 170 23.15 -11.64 -6.22
C LEU A 170 24.09 -10.45 -6.04
N VAL A 171 24.09 -9.83 -4.85
CA VAL A 171 24.98 -8.70 -4.53
C VAL A 171 26.44 -9.12 -4.71
N ASP A 172 26.85 -10.23 -4.11
CA ASP A 172 28.22 -10.72 -4.16
C ASP A 172 28.67 -11.02 -5.60
N ARG A 173 27.80 -11.62 -6.43
CA ARG A 173 28.11 -11.87 -7.85
C ARG A 173 28.26 -10.61 -8.67
N MET A 174 27.47 -9.58 -8.38
CA MET A 174 27.48 -8.36 -9.18
C MET A 174 28.49 -7.33 -8.68
N GLU A 175 28.93 -7.42 -7.42
CA GLU A 175 29.79 -6.43 -6.75
C GLU A 175 31.04 -6.09 -7.57
N GLU A 176 31.83 -7.10 -7.97
CA GLU A 176 33.06 -6.88 -8.74
C GLU A 176 32.78 -6.16 -10.08
N SER A 177 31.76 -6.62 -10.81
CA SER A 177 31.40 -6.04 -12.12
C SER A 177 30.91 -4.59 -11.99
N PHE A 178 30.17 -4.28 -10.91
CA PHE A 178 29.73 -2.92 -10.63
C PHE A 178 30.92 -2.02 -10.26
N LEU A 179 31.83 -2.49 -9.41
CA LEU A 179 33.02 -1.72 -9.01
C LEU A 179 33.93 -1.45 -10.22
N ILE A 180 34.21 -2.44 -11.06
CA ILE A 180 34.99 -2.26 -12.30
C ILE A 180 34.33 -1.23 -13.22
N ASN A 181 33.02 -1.30 -13.41
CA ASN A 181 32.30 -0.34 -14.24
C ASN A 181 32.34 1.08 -13.66
N LEU A 182 32.27 1.22 -12.33
CA LEU A 182 32.41 2.51 -11.65
C LEU A 182 33.82 3.09 -11.84
N ASP A 183 34.85 2.28 -11.70
CA ASP A 183 36.25 2.70 -11.91
C ASP A 183 36.47 3.18 -13.35
N ILE A 184 35.96 2.45 -14.35
CA ILE A 184 36.01 2.86 -15.77
C ILE A 184 35.33 4.22 -15.98
N ILE A 185 34.19 4.48 -15.32
CA ILE A 185 33.50 5.77 -15.42
C ILE A 185 34.34 6.88 -14.79
N VAL A 186 34.92 6.64 -13.62
CA VAL A 186 35.78 7.61 -12.92
C VAL A 186 37.01 7.95 -13.76
N GLU A 187 37.68 6.95 -14.34
CA GLU A 187 38.83 7.15 -15.24
C GLU A 187 38.46 8.00 -16.46
N ARG A 188 37.29 7.75 -17.07
CA ARG A 188 36.81 8.55 -18.22
C ARG A 188 36.55 10.00 -17.85
N LEU A 189 35.99 10.27 -16.67
CA LEU A 189 35.75 11.63 -16.20
C LEU A 189 37.05 12.37 -15.85
N GLN A 190 38.08 11.65 -15.43
CA GLN A 190 39.40 12.23 -15.11
C GLN A 190 40.30 12.39 -16.34
N SER A 191 40.05 11.62 -17.40
CA SER A 191 40.83 11.65 -18.65
C SER A 191 40.25 12.55 -19.75
N GLU A 192 39.12 13.25 -19.50
CA GLU A 192 38.71 14.38 -20.33
C GLU A 192 39.46 15.66 -19.88
N PRO A 193 40.53 16.10 -20.58
CA PRO A 193 41.04 17.44 -20.35
C PRO A 193 39.95 18.44 -20.73
N CYS A 194 39.69 19.39 -19.83
CA CYS A 194 38.89 20.57 -20.10
C CYS A 194 39.43 21.23 -21.40
N ARG A 195 38.79 20.97 -22.54
CA ARG A 195 39.05 21.71 -23.77
C ARG A 195 38.43 23.09 -23.62
N ILE A 196 39.07 23.94 -22.84
CA ILE A 196 38.97 25.37 -23.04
C ILE A 196 39.68 25.61 -24.38
N SER A 197 38.89 25.62 -25.46
CA SER A 197 39.37 26.08 -26.76
C SER A 197 39.76 27.54 -26.61
N SER A 198 41.06 27.81 -26.55
CA SER A 198 41.58 29.15 -26.78
C SER A 198 41.17 29.56 -28.20
N ASN A 199 40.27 30.54 -28.29
CA ASN A 199 39.96 31.24 -29.53
C ASN A 199 41.26 31.77 -30.16
N VAL A 200 41.59 31.25 -31.34
CA VAL A 200 42.37 32.01 -32.32
C VAL A 200 41.51 32.09 -33.56
N GLU A 201 41.00 33.29 -33.79
CA GLU A 201 40.30 33.68 -35.01
C GLU A 201 41.14 33.32 -36.24
N ARG A 202 40.50 32.69 -37.23
CA ARG A 202 40.86 32.89 -38.63
C ARG A 202 39.63 32.69 -39.50
N HIS A 203 39.25 33.77 -40.17
CA HIS A 203 38.12 33.87 -41.09
C HIS A 203 38.25 32.97 -42.32
N GLY A 204 37.10 32.47 -42.79
CA GLY A 204 36.82 32.27 -44.22
C GLY A 204 36.28 30.89 -44.61
N GLY A 205 35.03 30.83 -45.08
CA GLY A 205 34.64 29.87 -46.13
C GLY A 205 33.57 28.81 -45.80
N ASN A 206 32.31 29.24 -45.80
CA ASN A 206 31.09 28.64 -46.39
C ASN A 206 30.78 27.11 -46.37
N ARG A 207 29.47 26.85 -46.13
CA ARG A 207 28.59 25.73 -46.57
C ARG A 207 28.46 24.43 -45.74
N ARG A 208 27.28 24.35 -45.08
CA ARG A 208 26.15 23.38 -45.24
C ARG A 208 25.61 22.89 -43.89
N ARG A 209 24.37 23.33 -43.61
CA ARG A 209 23.51 22.86 -42.53
C ARG A 209 23.11 21.41 -42.80
N ASN A 210 23.35 20.53 -41.83
CA ASN A 210 22.56 19.32 -41.63
C ASN A 210 22.34 19.15 -40.13
N THR A 211 21.10 19.30 -39.70
CA THR A 211 20.61 19.03 -38.34
C THR A 211 20.06 17.61 -38.27
N PRO A 212 20.54 16.75 -37.36
CA PRO A 212 19.75 15.62 -36.90
C PRO A 212 18.82 16.06 -35.75
N ARG A 213 17.60 15.52 -35.80
CA ARG A 213 16.48 15.75 -34.90
C ARG A 213 16.83 15.48 -33.43
N LYS A 214 16.30 16.32 -32.53
CA LYS A 214 16.08 16.00 -31.12
C LYS A 214 15.09 14.84 -31.01
N SER A 215 15.42 13.82 -30.21
CA SER A 215 14.44 12.90 -29.62
C SER A 215 14.42 13.07 -28.09
N PRO A 216 13.28 12.76 -27.42
CA PRO A 216 12.95 13.27 -26.10
C PRO A 216 13.48 12.41 -24.96
N THR A 217 13.76 13.10 -23.86
CA THR A 217 14.12 12.67 -22.50
C THR A 217 13.25 11.57 -21.90
N TRP A 218 13.88 10.49 -21.44
CA TRP A 218 13.50 9.54 -20.36
C TRP A 218 14.87 9.10 -19.79
N SER A 219 15.20 9.02 -18.50
CA SER A 219 14.44 9.08 -17.26
C SER A 219 15.45 9.15 -16.09
N THR A 220 15.01 9.76 -14.99
CA THR A 220 15.27 9.36 -13.60
C THR A 220 16.72 9.28 -13.10
N GLN A 221 17.11 10.31 -12.37
CA GLN A 221 18.10 10.22 -11.29
C GLN A 221 17.60 9.21 -10.24
N PHE A 222 18.17 8.01 -10.24
CA PHE A 222 18.22 7.15 -9.06
C PHE A 222 19.61 7.31 -8.46
N ASN A 223 19.76 8.22 -7.51
CA ASN A 223 20.91 8.26 -6.62
C ASN A 223 20.43 7.69 -5.27
N MET A 224 20.71 6.41 -5.02
CA MET A 224 20.66 5.87 -3.67
C MET A 224 22.08 5.50 -3.27
N GLY A 225 22.66 6.31 -2.37
CA GLY A 225 23.91 6.01 -1.70
C GLY A 225 23.72 4.85 -0.72
N LYS A 226 24.79 4.11 -0.48
CA LYS A 226 24.85 2.88 0.36
C LYS A 226 24.48 3.08 1.85
N ASP A 227 24.03 4.27 2.27
CA ASP A 227 23.67 4.60 3.66
C ASP A 227 22.15 4.70 3.94
N ASP A 228 21.29 4.50 2.93
CA ASP A 228 19.84 4.65 3.11
C ASP A 228 19.08 3.34 3.43
N CYS A 229 19.73 2.17 3.37
CA CYS A 229 19.13 0.91 3.81
C CYS A 229 18.83 0.85 5.32
N VAL A 230 19.38 1.77 6.12
CA VAL A 230 19.13 1.85 7.58
C VAL A 230 17.96 2.80 7.91
N LYS A 231 17.36 3.48 6.92
CA LYS A 231 16.28 4.46 7.17
C LYS A 231 14.86 3.97 6.82
N ALA A 232 14.70 2.79 6.21
CA ALA A 232 13.39 2.20 5.91
C ALA A 232 12.83 1.30 7.04
N MET A 233 13.31 1.49 8.28
CA MET A 233 12.74 0.85 9.46
C MET A 233 12.20 1.92 10.41
N PRO A 234 11.04 1.71 11.06
CA PRO A 234 10.49 2.67 12.00
C PRO A 234 11.54 2.97 13.07
N LYS A 235 11.98 4.23 13.13
CA LYS A 235 12.94 4.70 14.12
C LYS A 235 12.31 4.57 15.50
N ARG A 236 13.05 3.97 16.44
CA ARG A 236 12.74 3.96 17.88
C ARG A 236 12.34 5.38 18.35
N PRO A 237 11.33 5.53 19.21
CA PRO A 237 11.21 6.73 20.03
C PRO A 237 12.44 6.80 20.94
N ARG A 238 13.29 7.80 20.73
CA ARG A 238 14.37 8.15 21.65
C ARG A 238 13.77 8.81 22.89
N ASP A 239 14.15 8.28 24.04
CA ASP A 239 14.43 8.97 25.29
C ASP A 239 13.55 10.19 25.63
N LEU A 240 12.38 9.92 26.21
CA LEU A 240 11.77 10.84 27.17
C LEU A 240 12.38 10.55 28.55
N CYS A 241 13.51 11.17 28.83
CA CYS A 241 13.99 11.37 30.19
C CYS A 241 12.97 12.24 30.94
N ILE A 242 12.15 11.63 31.79
CA ILE A 242 11.38 12.33 32.82
C ILE A 242 12.26 12.32 34.08
N PRO A 243 12.67 13.48 34.63
CA PRO A 243 13.37 13.50 35.91
C PRO A 243 12.38 13.15 37.02
N VAL A 244 12.61 12.03 37.68
CA VAL A 244 11.91 11.66 38.92
C VAL A 244 12.46 12.57 40.03
N HIS A 245 11.68 13.56 40.47
CA HIS A 245 11.92 14.22 41.75
C HIS A 245 11.56 13.23 42.86
N VAL A 246 12.56 12.82 43.62
CA VAL A 246 12.39 12.13 44.90
C VAL A 246 12.15 13.21 45.95
N ASN A 247 10.93 13.26 46.50
CA ASN A 247 10.67 13.92 47.77
C ASN A 247 10.39 12.83 48.81
N THR A 248 11.31 12.68 49.74
CA THR A 248 11.06 12.22 51.12
C THR A 248 11.55 13.30 52.04
#